data_AF-A0A2E1X247-F1
#
_entry.id   AF-A0A2E1X247-F1
#
_cell.length_a   1.000
_cell.length_b   1.000
_cell.length_c   1.000
_cell.angle_alpha   90.00
_cell.angle_beta   90.00
_cell.angle_gamma   90.00
#
_symmetry.space_group_name_H-M   'P 1'
#
loop_
_entity.id
_entity.type
_entity.pdbx_description
1 polymer ?
#
loop_
_entity_poly.entity_id
_entity_poly.type
_entity_poly.pdbx_seq_one_letter_code
_entity_poly.pdbx_strand_id
1 'polypeptide(L)'
;MKRQHAQDFTRGLLILVTLLGVSGCFQHTAGNHEIKLAPIEPVQIPEIDGLILNQLGCHPSELEAGSTTDVIFSCIVSSESGWLPEHLILSQVDERGVEIRQVGKMMDDGKDPDIAAGDAVYTATASIVGENGSFRFRASAWREGEMTHSPIYHMRLTPPSPDTGPTAGEQIVTDPNTGAKMLANQLLLSLKAETSRARQSQIMQSVEGKIIATIPGGVLQLGIPGEATSTTVLRAVRQLQKYPETIYAEPNFVDEVDELPGD
;
A
#
# COMPACT_ATOMS: atom_id res chain seq x y z
N MET A 1 -25.52 8.29 84.62
CA MET A 1 -25.47 9.73 84.95
C MET A 1 -24.07 10.23 84.64
N LYS A 2 -23.94 11.32 83.85
CA LYS A 2 -22.72 11.92 83.24
C LYS A 2 -22.24 11.22 81.95
N ARG A 3 -21.82 11.89 80.87
CA ARG A 3 -21.95 13.26 80.33
C ARG A 3 -21.41 13.18 78.87
N GLN A 4 -21.93 14.01 77.97
CA GLN A 4 -21.55 14.12 76.55
C GLN A 4 -20.07 14.43 76.31
N HIS A 5 -19.54 13.95 75.18
CA HIS A 5 -18.57 14.68 74.35
C HIS A 5 -18.93 14.42 72.87
N ALA A 6 -19.53 15.43 72.23
CA ALA A 6 -19.67 15.49 70.79
C ALA A 6 -18.37 16.07 70.21
N GLN A 7 -17.72 15.34 69.30
CA GLN A 7 -16.64 15.85 68.47
C GLN A 7 -17.25 16.37 67.17
N ASP A 8 -17.12 17.68 66.94
CA ASP A 8 -17.43 18.32 65.65
C ASP A 8 -16.43 17.82 64.60
N PHE A 9 -16.93 17.03 63.64
CA PHE A 9 -16.18 16.60 62.47
C PHE A 9 -16.59 17.48 61.28
N THR A 10 -15.90 18.60 61.10
CA THR A 10 -16.08 19.49 59.94
C THR A 10 -15.55 18.78 58.70
N ARG A 11 -16.43 18.10 57.96
CA ARG A 11 -16.10 17.47 56.67
C ARG A 11 -15.87 18.55 55.62
N GLY A 12 -14.60 18.81 55.29
CA GLY A 12 -14.23 19.55 54.09
C GLY A 12 -14.57 18.71 52.85
N LEU A 13 -15.48 19.22 52.03
CA LEU A 13 -15.82 18.64 50.73
C LEU A 13 -14.75 19.06 49.71
N LEU A 14 -13.85 18.14 49.35
CA LEU A 14 -12.89 18.34 48.27
C LEU A 14 -13.61 18.02 46.94
N ILE A 15 -14.04 19.06 46.22
CA ILE A 15 -14.60 18.90 44.87
C ILE A 15 -13.41 18.91 43.89
N LEU A 16 -13.06 17.73 43.39
CA LEU A 16 -12.08 17.58 42.30
C LEU A 16 -12.83 17.76 40.97
N VAL A 17 -12.79 18.97 40.40
CA VAL A 17 -13.31 19.22 39.04
C VAL A 17 -12.18 18.94 38.07
N THR A 18 -12.15 17.74 37.50
CA THR A 18 -11.22 17.39 36.42
C THR A 18 -11.78 17.94 35.10
N LEU A 19 -11.64 19.25 34.87
CA LEU A 19 -11.71 19.79 33.52
C LEU A 19 -10.33 19.64 32.89
N LEU A 20 -10.27 18.97 31.74
CA LEU A 20 -9.06 18.64 30.98
C LEU A 20 -7.98 19.74 31.07
N GLY A 21 -6.97 19.51 31.91
CA GLY A 21 -5.67 20.21 31.82
C GLY A 21 -5.31 21.26 32.87
N VAL A 22 -6.17 21.61 33.85
CA VAL A 22 -5.80 22.63 34.86
C VAL A 22 -5.93 22.09 36.29
N SER A 23 -4.78 21.80 36.93
CA SER A 23 -4.71 21.46 38.36
C SER A 23 -4.61 22.73 39.20
N GLY A 24 -5.69 23.10 39.90
CA GLY A 24 -5.69 24.13 40.94
C GLY A 24 -6.15 23.54 42.28
N CYS A 25 -5.43 23.82 43.36
CA CYS A 25 -5.80 23.40 44.71
C CYS A 25 -6.55 24.54 45.41
N PHE A 26 -7.80 24.29 45.83
CA PHE A 26 -8.61 25.28 46.54
C PHE A 26 -8.70 24.92 48.02
N GLN A 27 -8.32 25.85 48.91
CA GLN A 27 -8.58 25.75 50.35
C GLN A 27 -9.76 26.65 50.70
N HIS A 28 -10.81 26.06 51.27
CA HIS A 28 -12.03 26.76 51.68
C HIS A 28 -12.01 27.03 53.18
N THR A 29 -11.77 28.27 53.59
CA THR A 29 -11.86 28.71 54.99
C THR A 29 -13.17 29.47 55.20
N ALA A 30 -13.97 29.10 56.20
CA ALA A 30 -15.28 29.69 56.47
C ALA A 30 -15.16 31.15 56.93
N GLY A 31 -15.22 32.07 55.98
CA GLY A 31 -15.26 33.52 56.18
C GLY A 31 -15.71 34.17 54.87
N ASN A 32 -16.45 35.27 54.97
CA ASN A 32 -17.10 35.95 53.84
C ASN A 32 -16.05 36.66 52.94
N HIS A 33 -15.23 35.89 52.24
CA HIS A 33 -14.19 36.38 51.34
C HIS A 33 -14.66 36.29 49.89
N GLU A 34 -14.73 37.44 49.23
CA GLU A 34 -14.94 37.56 47.80
C GLU A 34 -13.79 36.88 47.07
N ILE A 35 -14.05 35.72 46.45
CA ILE A 35 -13.06 34.98 45.67
C ILE A 35 -12.90 35.71 44.34
N LYS A 36 -11.88 36.56 44.22
CA LYS A 36 -11.43 37.07 42.92
C LYS A 36 -10.68 35.96 42.21
N LEU A 37 -11.39 35.27 41.32
CA LEU A 37 -10.75 34.37 40.35
C LEU A 37 -9.85 35.21 39.45
N ALA A 38 -8.56 34.87 39.41
CA ALA A 38 -7.66 35.46 38.43
C ALA A 38 -8.21 35.15 37.02
N PRO A 39 -8.08 36.09 36.05
CA PRO A 39 -8.43 35.81 34.68
C PRO A 39 -7.67 34.57 34.22
N ILE A 40 -8.40 33.53 33.78
CA ILE A 40 -7.79 32.38 33.15
C ILE A 40 -7.33 32.86 31.78
N GLU A 41 -6.02 32.99 31.58
CA GLU A 41 -5.48 33.20 30.24
C GLU A 41 -5.90 32.00 29.39
N PRO A 42 -6.52 32.22 28.22
CA PRO A 42 -6.91 31.12 27.35
C PRO A 42 -5.66 30.33 27.01
N VAL A 43 -5.66 29.03 27.35
CA VAL A 43 -4.64 28.10 26.88
C VAL A 43 -4.75 28.09 25.36
N GLN A 44 -3.77 28.68 24.67
CA GLN A 44 -3.67 28.54 23.23
C GLN A 44 -3.35 27.08 22.96
N ILE A 45 -4.35 26.34 22.49
CA ILE A 45 -4.11 25.02 21.89
C ILE A 45 -3.38 25.34 20.58
N PRO A 46 -2.12 24.91 20.40
CA PRO A 46 -1.44 25.13 19.15
C PRO A 46 -2.29 24.50 18.04
N GLU A 47 -2.60 25.27 17.00
CA GLU A 47 -3.11 24.70 15.76
C GLU A 47 -2.04 23.71 15.30
N ILE A 48 -2.38 22.43 15.29
CA ILE A 48 -1.49 21.40 14.76
C ILE A 48 -1.50 21.63 13.26
N ASP A 49 -0.47 22.32 12.82
CA ASP A 49 -0.19 22.60 11.43
C ASP A 49 -0.03 21.27 10.69
N GLY A 50 -1.08 20.90 9.97
CA GLY A 50 -1.34 19.52 9.56
C GLY A 50 -0.40 19.08 8.46
N LEU A 51 0.72 18.44 8.83
CA LEU A 51 1.50 17.67 7.88
C LEU A 51 0.68 16.45 7.46
N ILE A 52 0.47 16.28 6.15
CA ILE A 52 -0.26 15.16 5.57
C ILE A 52 0.71 14.34 4.71
N LEU A 53 0.86 13.07 5.05
CA LEU A 53 1.58 12.08 4.27
C LEU A 53 0.56 11.25 3.50
N ASN A 54 0.54 11.38 2.18
CA ASN A 54 -0.36 10.59 1.34
C ASN A 54 0.02 9.10 1.34
N GLN A 55 -0.86 8.27 0.80
CA GLN A 55 -0.55 6.85 0.63
C GLN A 55 0.68 6.67 -0.27
N LEU A 56 1.54 5.71 0.08
CA LEU A 56 2.69 5.37 -0.73
C LEU A 56 2.26 4.86 -2.12
N GLY A 57 3.00 5.29 -3.14
CA GLY A 57 3.09 4.60 -4.43
C GLY A 57 4.35 3.72 -4.48
N CYS A 58 4.39 2.75 -5.39
CA CYS A 58 5.64 2.06 -5.71
C CYS A 58 5.70 1.52 -7.15
N HIS A 59 6.92 1.31 -7.64
CA HIS A 59 7.22 0.68 -8.92
C HIS A 59 8.42 -0.29 -8.78
N PRO A 60 8.29 -1.58 -9.16
CA PRO A 60 7.03 -2.23 -9.54
C PRO A 60 6.03 -2.28 -8.36
N SER A 61 4.74 -2.40 -8.66
CA SER A 61 3.68 -2.50 -7.63
C SER A 61 3.57 -3.88 -6.98
N GLU A 62 4.31 -4.86 -7.51
CA GLU A 62 4.25 -6.26 -7.13
C GLU A 62 5.68 -6.83 -7.05
N LEU A 63 5.88 -7.79 -6.15
CA LEU A 63 7.11 -8.57 -6.03
C LEU A 63 6.90 -9.99 -6.51
N GLU A 64 7.89 -10.54 -7.17
CA GLU A 64 7.95 -11.96 -7.45
C GLU A 64 8.53 -12.73 -6.27
N ALA A 65 7.81 -13.76 -5.81
CA ALA A 65 8.24 -14.56 -4.67
C ALA A 65 9.56 -15.30 -4.95
N GLY A 66 10.50 -15.20 -4.00
CA GLY A 66 11.84 -15.80 -4.08
C GLY A 66 12.87 -14.94 -4.82
N SER A 67 12.48 -13.81 -5.40
CA SER A 67 13.40 -12.88 -6.07
C SER A 67 13.71 -11.65 -5.21
N THR A 68 14.86 -11.02 -5.45
CA THR A 68 15.16 -9.68 -4.94
C THR A 68 14.81 -8.66 -6.02
N THR A 69 13.99 -7.67 -5.69
CA THR A 69 13.57 -6.62 -6.62
C THR A 69 13.88 -5.25 -6.04
N ASP A 70 14.48 -4.38 -6.84
CA ASP A 70 14.61 -2.97 -6.50
C ASP A 70 13.27 -2.27 -6.74
N VAL A 71 12.68 -1.77 -5.65
CA VAL A 71 11.39 -1.10 -5.66
C VAL A 71 11.59 0.37 -5.37
N ILE A 72 11.10 1.23 -6.26
CA ILE A 72 11.02 2.67 -6.06
C ILE A 72 9.71 2.95 -5.33
N PHE A 73 9.80 3.54 -4.14
CA PHE A 73 8.65 4.05 -3.38
C PHE A 73 8.53 5.55 -3.59
N SER A 74 7.30 6.06 -3.60
CA SER A 74 7.00 7.49 -3.64
C SER A 74 5.96 7.88 -2.59
N CYS A 75 6.06 9.09 -2.04
CA CYS A 75 5.11 9.64 -1.09
C CYS A 75 4.92 11.13 -1.36
N ILE A 76 3.69 11.55 -1.61
CA ILE A 76 3.35 12.98 -1.75
C ILE A 76 3.11 13.54 -0.36
N VAL A 77 3.74 14.66 -0.04
CA VAL A 77 3.55 15.39 1.22
C VAL A 77 2.79 16.68 0.97
N SER A 78 1.90 17.04 1.88
CA SER A 78 1.19 18.32 1.86
C SER A 78 1.23 18.92 3.27
N SER A 79 1.29 20.25 3.36
CA SER A 79 1.44 20.97 4.63
C SER A 79 0.79 22.35 4.55
N GLU A 80 0.03 22.74 5.57
CA GLU A 80 -0.64 24.04 5.61
C GLU A 80 0.33 25.19 5.92
N SER A 81 1.39 24.94 6.70
CA SER A 81 2.50 25.90 6.95
C SER A 81 3.36 26.17 5.73
N GLY A 82 3.32 25.29 4.74
CA GLY A 82 4.37 25.18 3.73
C GLY A 82 5.68 24.58 4.26
N TRP A 83 5.74 24.17 5.54
CA TRP A 83 6.89 23.41 6.04
C TRP A 83 6.84 21.98 5.51
N LEU A 84 7.93 21.52 4.92
CA LEU A 84 8.10 20.15 4.44
C LEU A 84 9.33 19.51 5.13
N PRO A 85 9.28 18.21 5.47
CA PRO A 85 10.41 17.54 6.10
C PRO A 85 11.60 17.41 5.14
N GLU A 86 12.83 17.41 5.63
CA GLU A 86 14.00 17.19 4.76
C GLU A 86 13.99 15.78 4.13
N HIS A 87 13.46 14.80 4.87
CA HIS A 87 13.33 13.43 4.42
C HIS A 87 12.17 12.73 5.14
N LEU A 88 11.67 11.66 4.54
CA LEU A 88 10.78 10.70 5.20
C LEU A 88 11.55 9.43 5.57
N ILE A 89 11.06 8.72 6.56
CA ILE A 89 11.52 7.37 6.89
C ILE A 89 10.56 6.38 6.25
N LEU A 90 11.09 5.51 5.38
CA LEU A 90 10.34 4.37 4.84
C LEU A 90 10.57 3.17 5.75
N SER A 91 9.50 2.59 6.29
CA SER A 91 9.57 1.44 7.18
C SER A 91 8.67 0.30 6.70
N GLN A 92 9.12 -0.93 6.91
CA GLN A 92 8.29 -2.12 6.84
C GLN A 92 7.55 -2.26 8.17
N VAL A 93 6.25 -2.49 8.11
CA VAL A 93 5.37 -2.55 9.29
C VAL A 93 4.60 -3.87 9.35
N ASP A 94 4.09 -4.21 10.53
CA ASP A 94 3.16 -5.31 10.72
C ASP A 94 1.71 -4.91 10.37
N GLU A 95 0.75 -5.81 10.63
CA GLU A 95 -0.68 -5.55 10.39
C GLU A 95 -1.27 -4.41 11.25
N ARG A 96 -0.61 -4.06 12.35
CA ARG A 96 -1.02 -3.00 13.30
C ARG A 96 -0.29 -1.69 13.03
N GLY A 97 0.60 -1.65 12.04
CA GLY A 97 1.44 -0.50 11.76
C GLY A 97 2.59 -0.32 12.74
N VAL A 98 2.97 -1.37 13.48
CA VAL A 98 4.20 -1.36 14.29
C VAL A 98 5.38 -1.58 13.35
N GLU A 99 6.42 -0.78 13.51
CA GLU A 99 7.63 -0.92 12.70
C GLU A 99 8.33 -2.26 12.97
N ILE A 100 8.58 -3.01 11.90
CA ILE A 100 9.40 -4.22 11.90
C ILE A 100 10.86 -3.82 11.65
N ARG A 101 11.09 -2.99 10.62
CA ARG A 101 12.41 -2.45 10.28
C ARG A 101 12.29 -1.18 9.44
N GLN A 102 13.28 -0.30 9.57
CA GLN A 102 13.51 0.76 8.61
C GLN A 102 14.06 0.18 7.29
N VAL A 103 13.47 0.60 6.19
CA VAL A 103 13.82 0.18 4.82
C VAL A 103 14.73 1.20 4.16
N GLY A 104 14.46 2.49 4.33
CA GLY A 104 15.25 3.55 3.72
C GLY A 104 14.86 4.96 4.17
N LYS A 105 15.47 5.96 3.54
CA LYS A 105 15.08 7.37 3.64
C LYS A 105 14.55 7.82 2.30
N MET A 106 13.42 8.51 2.29
CA MET A 106 12.83 9.08 1.08
C MET A 106 13.23 10.55 0.98
N MET A 107 13.69 10.97 -0.20
CA MET A 107 14.23 12.31 -0.46
C MET A 107 13.44 13.01 -1.57
N ASP A 108 13.36 14.33 -1.49
CA ASP A 108 12.83 15.26 -2.51
C ASP A 108 13.97 16.23 -2.88
N ASP A 109 15.02 15.69 -3.52
CA ASP A 109 16.31 16.35 -3.75
C ASP A 109 16.77 16.36 -5.22
N GLY A 110 15.92 15.87 -6.14
CA GLY A 110 16.15 15.79 -7.58
C GLY A 110 17.22 14.78 -7.98
N LYS A 111 17.56 13.81 -7.12
CA LYS A 111 18.47 12.71 -7.45
C LYS A 111 17.72 11.39 -7.54
N ASP A 112 18.11 10.57 -8.52
CA ASP A 112 17.54 9.23 -8.77
C ASP A 112 17.29 8.45 -7.46
N PRO A 113 16.04 8.01 -7.18
CA PRO A 113 14.88 7.96 -8.08
C PRO A 113 14.00 9.22 -8.13
N ASP A 114 14.35 10.29 -7.42
CA ASP A 114 13.64 11.56 -7.50
C ASP A 114 14.03 12.34 -8.76
N ILE A 115 13.03 12.73 -9.55
CA ILE A 115 13.22 13.41 -10.83
C ILE A 115 13.12 14.94 -10.73
N ALA A 116 12.57 15.48 -9.63
CA ALA A 116 12.29 16.91 -9.50
C ALA A 116 12.37 17.38 -8.03
N ALA A 117 13.47 18.05 -7.68
CA ALA A 117 13.65 18.59 -6.34
C ALA A 117 12.62 19.66 -5.96
N GLY A 118 12.11 19.57 -4.73
CA GLY A 118 11.20 20.53 -4.11
C GLY A 118 9.76 20.46 -4.61
N ASP A 119 9.35 19.34 -5.21
CA ASP A 119 7.98 19.14 -5.70
C ASP A 119 7.06 18.44 -4.67
N ALA A 120 7.58 18.21 -3.46
CA ALA A 120 6.95 17.50 -2.36
C ALA A 120 6.67 16.01 -2.64
N VAL A 121 7.34 15.41 -3.63
CA VAL A 121 7.30 13.98 -3.93
C VAL A 121 8.59 13.33 -3.46
N TYR A 122 8.52 12.71 -2.29
CA TYR A 122 9.67 12.02 -1.72
C TYR A 122 9.78 10.63 -2.33
N THR A 123 10.98 10.23 -2.73
CA THR A 123 11.21 8.90 -3.31
C THR A 123 12.39 8.16 -2.66
N ALA A 124 12.34 6.83 -2.70
CA ALA A 124 13.44 5.96 -2.25
C ALA A 124 13.47 4.66 -3.05
N THR A 125 14.66 4.17 -3.38
CA THR A 125 14.85 2.81 -3.90
C THR A 125 15.19 1.86 -2.76
N ALA A 126 14.53 0.71 -2.71
CA ALA A 126 14.82 -0.34 -1.75
C ALA A 126 14.80 -1.73 -2.39
N SER A 127 15.85 -2.51 -2.13
CA SER A 127 15.91 -3.92 -2.53
C SER A 127 15.09 -4.77 -1.57
N ILE A 128 13.98 -5.32 -2.06
CA ILE A 128 13.08 -6.16 -1.26
C ILE A 128 13.17 -7.61 -1.76
N VAL A 129 13.37 -8.54 -0.83
CA VAL A 129 13.30 -9.98 -1.11
C VAL A 129 11.85 -10.43 -0.97
N GLY A 130 11.30 -11.03 -2.03
CA GLY A 130 9.94 -11.57 -2.09
C GLY A 130 9.77 -12.85 -1.27
N GLU A 131 9.99 -12.81 0.04
CA GLU A 131 9.74 -13.96 0.91
C GLU A 131 8.22 -14.18 1.12
N ASN A 132 7.85 -15.41 1.52
CA ASN A 132 6.45 -15.71 1.84
C ASN A 132 5.94 -14.77 2.93
N GLY A 133 4.88 -14.01 2.65
CA GLY A 133 4.29 -13.11 3.63
C GLY A 133 3.45 -12.00 3.01
N SER A 134 3.09 -11.03 3.85
CA SER A 134 2.46 -9.78 3.42
C SER A 134 3.42 -8.64 3.69
N PHE A 135 3.81 -7.92 2.65
CA PHE A 135 4.68 -6.76 2.76
C PHE A 135 3.82 -5.52 2.96
N ARG A 136 4.03 -4.85 4.09
CA ARG A 136 3.34 -3.61 4.43
C ARG A 136 4.38 -2.53 4.67
N PHE A 137 4.19 -1.37 4.07
CA PHE A 137 5.09 -0.24 4.22
C PHE A 137 4.35 1.01 4.65
N ARG A 138 5.09 1.94 5.24
CA ARG A 138 4.59 3.24 5.64
C ARG A 138 5.72 4.25 5.59
N ALA A 139 5.41 5.48 5.19
CA ALA A 139 6.29 6.62 5.38
C ALA A 139 5.99 7.29 6.72
N SER A 140 7.01 7.86 7.35
CA SER A 140 6.85 8.71 8.53
C SER A 140 7.76 9.92 8.51
N ALA A 141 7.29 11.00 9.12
CA ALA A 141 8.05 12.24 9.31
C ALA A 141 7.95 12.68 10.77
N TRP A 142 9.06 13.22 11.29
CA TRP A 142 9.11 13.77 12.64
C TRP A 142 9.04 15.30 12.59
N ARG A 143 8.14 15.89 13.37
CA ARG A 143 8.02 17.34 13.56
C ARG A 143 7.76 17.63 15.03
N GLU A 144 8.62 18.42 15.66
CA GLU A 144 8.40 18.99 17.00
C GLU A 144 8.03 17.98 18.11
N GLY A 145 8.49 16.73 18.01
CA GLY A 145 8.17 15.70 19.02
C GLY A 145 7.01 14.77 18.62
N GLU A 146 6.36 15.05 17.49
CA GLU A 146 5.28 14.25 16.94
C GLU A 146 5.73 13.51 15.68
N MET A 147 5.28 12.26 15.55
CA MET A 147 5.49 11.44 14.35
C MET A 147 4.20 11.41 13.53
N THR A 148 4.27 11.91 12.30
CA THR A 148 3.18 11.76 11.32
C THR A 148 3.43 10.50 10.49
N HIS A 149 2.35 9.80 10.13
CA HIS A 149 2.40 8.55 9.39
C HIS A 149 1.52 8.60 8.15
N SER A 150 1.99 8.02 7.03
CA SER A 150 1.13 7.71 5.90
C SER A 150 0.15 6.59 6.24
N PRO A 151 -0.91 6.37 5.44
CA PRO A 151 -1.62 5.10 5.40
C PRO A 151 -0.67 3.92 5.14
N ILE A 152 -1.04 2.73 5.61
CA ILE A 152 -0.29 1.50 5.34
C ILE A 152 -0.48 1.10 3.87
N TYR A 153 0.63 0.94 3.16
CA TYR A 153 0.65 0.42 1.79
C TYR A 153 0.83 -1.11 1.80
N HIS A 154 0.05 -1.80 0.98
CA HIS A 154 0.07 -3.26 0.86
C HIS A 154 0.71 -3.65 -0.47
N MET A 155 1.95 -4.12 -0.41
CA MET A 155 2.64 -4.62 -1.59
C MET A 155 2.27 -6.08 -1.84
N ARG A 156 1.90 -6.37 -3.09
CA ARG A 156 1.46 -7.71 -3.48
C ARG A 156 2.65 -8.59 -3.81
N LEU A 157 2.54 -9.85 -3.43
CA LEU A 157 3.49 -10.90 -3.79
C LEU A 157 2.85 -11.78 -4.87
N THR A 158 3.43 -11.81 -6.06
CA THR A 158 3.12 -12.75 -7.12
C THR A 158 3.91 -14.05 -6.91
N PRO A 159 3.35 -15.21 -7.27
CA PRO A 159 4.13 -16.45 -7.32
C PRO A 159 5.37 -16.28 -8.23
N PRO A 160 6.46 -17.06 -8.02
CA PRO A 160 7.55 -17.07 -8.96
C PRO A 160 6.99 -17.39 -10.34
N SER A 161 7.45 -16.65 -11.35
CA SER A 161 7.20 -17.02 -12.73
C SER A 161 7.88 -18.38 -12.91
N PRO A 162 7.14 -19.46 -13.24
CA PRO A 162 7.80 -20.72 -13.51
C PRO A 162 8.78 -20.48 -14.64
N ASP A 163 10.03 -20.90 -14.43
CA ASP A 163 11.15 -20.75 -15.36
C ASP A 163 10.82 -21.47 -16.68
N THR A 164 10.04 -20.79 -17.48
CA THR A 164 9.45 -21.23 -18.74
C THR A 164 9.53 -20.05 -19.68
N GLY A 165 10.77 -19.61 -19.94
CA GLY A 165 11.05 -18.94 -21.20
C GLY A 165 10.50 -19.79 -22.37
N PRO A 166 10.26 -19.18 -23.54
CA PRO A 166 9.71 -19.82 -24.74
C PRO A 166 10.12 -21.29 -24.82
N THR A 167 9.21 -22.22 -24.50
CA THR A 167 9.53 -23.63 -24.70
C THR A 167 9.81 -23.77 -26.18
N ALA A 168 11.04 -24.15 -26.54
CA ALA A 168 11.50 -24.26 -27.93
C ALA A 168 10.40 -24.85 -28.82
N GLY A 169 9.72 -23.99 -29.59
CA GLY A 169 8.45 -24.31 -30.23
C GLY A 169 7.31 -23.31 -30.05
N GLU A 170 7.59 -22.01 -29.80
CA GLU A 170 6.60 -20.93 -29.99
C GLU A 170 6.16 -20.90 -31.46
N GLN A 171 5.24 -21.79 -31.80
CA GLN A 171 4.61 -21.81 -33.11
C GLN A 171 3.70 -20.61 -33.18
N ILE A 172 4.08 -19.64 -34.01
CA ILE A 172 3.17 -18.58 -34.42
C ILE A 172 2.16 -19.24 -35.36
N VAL A 173 0.88 -19.15 -35.00
CA VAL A 173 -0.23 -19.58 -35.85
C VAL A 173 -1.01 -18.37 -36.31
N THR A 174 -1.58 -18.49 -37.51
CA THR A 174 -2.49 -17.48 -38.06
C THR A 174 -3.92 -17.90 -37.79
N ASP A 175 -4.73 -17.01 -37.22
CA ASP A 175 -6.18 -17.22 -37.17
C ASP A 175 -6.74 -17.20 -38.61
N PRO A 176 -7.34 -18.30 -39.09
CA PRO A 176 -7.83 -18.38 -40.45
C PRO A 176 -8.96 -17.38 -40.77
N ASN A 177 -9.64 -16.83 -39.76
CA ASN A 177 -10.75 -15.90 -39.97
C ASN A 177 -10.31 -14.44 -40.07
N THR A 178 -9.28 -14.06 -39.31
CA THR A 178 -8.84 -12.66 -39.16
C THR A 178 -7.50 -12.38 -39.80
N GLY A 179 -6.68 -13.41 -40.04
CA GLY A 179 -5.28 -13.25 -40.47
C GLY A 179 -4.32 -12.84 -39.34
N ALA A 180 -4.81 -12.65 -38.11
CA ALA A 180 -3.98 -12.26 -36.97
C ALA A 180 -3.00 -13.38 -36.57
N LYS A 181 -1.77 -13.00 -36.22
CA LYS A 181 -0.72 -13.91 -35.75
C LYS A 181 -0.74 -13.99 -34.23
N MET A 182 -0.65 -15.19 -33.68
CA MET A 182 -0.67 -15.43 -32.24
C MET A 182 0.21 -16.62 -31.86
N LEU A 183 0.62 -16.68 -30.59
CA LEU A 183 1.31 -17.84 -30.04
C LEU A 183 0.32 -19.00 -29.84
N ALA A 184 0.60 -20.13 -30.47
CA ALA A 184 -0.35 -21.23 -30.65
C ALA A 184 -0.75 -22.00 -29.38
N ASN A 185 -0.09 -21.73 -28.26
CA ASN A 185 -0.33 -22.37 -26.97
C ASN A 185 -0.33 -21.35 -25.82
N GLN A 186 -0.46 -20.06 -26.11
CA GLN A 186 -0.43 -19.02 -25.08
C GLN A 186 -1.60 -18.06 -25.19
N LEU A 187 -2.09 -17.59 -24.04
CA LEU A 187 -3.10 -16.54 -23.96
C LEU A 187 -2.82 -15.60 -22.79
N LEU A 188 -3.45 -14.43 -22.83
CA LEU A 188 -3.45 -13.45 -21.74
C LEU A 188 -4.78 -13.52 -21.00
N LEU A 189 -4.72 -13.47 -19.66
CA LEU A 189 -5.87 -13.53 -18.77
C LEU A 189 -5.74 -12.45 -17.70
N SER A 190 -6.75 -11.61 -17.56
CA SER A 190 -6.90 -10.71 -16.41
C SER A 190 -8.14 -11.08 -15.60
N LEU A 191 -7.98 -11.15 -14.29
CA LEU A 191 -9.03 -11.48 -13.33
C LEU A 191 -9.28 -10.30 -12.39
N LYS A 192 -10.51 -10.22 -11.86
CA LYS A 192 -10.86 -9.27 -10.81
C LYS A 192 -9.92 -9.41 -9.61
N ALA A 193 -9.48 -8.29 -9.06
CA ALA A 193 -8.48 -8.24 -8.00
C ALA A 193 -8.90 -9.00 -6.72
N GLU A 194 -10.20 -9.09 -6.45
CA GLU A 194 -10.79 -9.81 -5.32
C GLU A 194 -10.88 -11.34 -5.53
N THR A 195 -10.52 -11.85 -6.70
CA THR A 195 -10.58 -13.29 -7.00
C THR A 195 -9.56 -14.04 -6.13
N SER A 196 -10.05 -14.91 -5.25
CA SER A 196 -9.19 -15.69 -4.37
C SER A 196 -8.25 -16.62 -5.15
N ARG A 197 -7.04 -16.88 -4.63
CA ARG A 197 -6.05 -17.77 -5.29
C ARG A 197 -6.62 -19.14 -5.65
N ALA A 198 -7.37 -19.75 -4.75
CA ALA A 198 -8.01 -21.05 -4.99
C ALA A 198 -8.99 -20.98 -6.18
N ARG A 199 -9.74 -19.89 -6.30
CA ARG A 199 -10.66 -19.66 -7.41
C ARG A 199 -9.92 -19.38 -8.71
N GLN A 200 -8.85 -18.58 -8.69
CA GLN A 200 -7.98 -18.36 -9.85
C GLN A 200 -7.45 -19.70 -10.39
N SER A 201 -6.94 -20.57 -9.51
CA SER A 201 -6.47 -21.91 -9.89
C SER A 201 -7.57 -22.75 -10.54
N GLN A 202 -8.81 -22.72 -10.03
CA GLN A 202 -9.94 -23.43 -10.65
C GLN A 202 -10.28 -22.90 -12.05
N ILE A 203 -10.27 -21.57 -12.24
CA ILE A 203 -10.54 -20.94 -13.53
C ILE A 203 -9.48 -21.37 -14.55
N MET A 204 -8.19 -21.29 -14.20
CA MET A 204 -7.10 -21.70 -15.08
C MET A 204 -7.12 -23.19 -15.40
N GLN A 205 -7.44 -24.04 -14.41
CA GLN A 205 -7.59 -25.49 -14.60
C GLN A 205 -8.71 -25.85 -15.59
N SER A 206 -9.72 -25.01 -15.80
CA SER A 206 -10.81 -25.26 -16.77
C SER A 206 -10.34 -25.32 -18.22
N VAL A 207 -9.16 -24.79 -18.50
CA VAL A 207 -8.48 -24.87 -19.81
C VAL A 207 -7.16 -25.61 -19.72
N GLU A 208 -6.94 -26.35 -18.63
CA GLU A 208 -5.67 -27.02 -18.30
C GLU A 208 -4.46 -26.05 -18.30
N GLY A 209 -4.73 -24.75 -18.12
CA GLY A 209 -3.74 -23.69 -18.25
C GLY A 209 -2.75 -23.66 -17.09
N LYS A 210 -1.49 -23.36 -17.39
CA LYS A 210 -0.43 -23.08 -16.43
C LYS A 210 0.02 -21.64 -16.60
N ILE A 211 0.22 -20.90 -15.51
CA ILE A 211 0.87 -19.60 -15.58
C ILE A 211 2.29 -19.82 -16.11
N ILE A 212 2.68 -19.08 -17.15
CA ILE A 212 4.04 -19.04 -17.70
C ILE A 212 4.72 -17.75 -17.23
N ALA A 213 4.00 -16.63 -17.28
CA ALA A 213 4.48 -15.35 -16.83
C ALA A 213 3.35 -14.53 -16.19
N THR A 214 3.74 -13.53 -15.40
CA THR A 214 2.85 -12.47 -14.94
C THR A 214 3.35 -11.15 -15.51
N ILE A 215 2.47 -10.44 -16.21
CA ILE A 215 2.73 -9.13 -16.80
C ILE A 215 2.23 -8.07 -15.79
N PRO A 216 2.93 -6.92 -15.65
CA PRO A 216 2.49 -5.83 -14.79
C PRO A 216 1.02 -5.46 -14.99
N GLY A 217 0.33 -5.15 -13.88
CA GLY A 217 -1.11 -4.91 -13.87
C GLY A 217 -1.95 -6.16 -13.59
N GLY A 218 -1.33 -7.27 -13.18
CA GLY A 218 -2.02 -8.50 -12.78
C GLY A 218 -2.52 -9.33 -13.96
N VAL A 219 -1.88 -9.20 -15.12
CA VAL A 219 -2.22 -9.97 -16.32
C VAL A 219 -1.41 -11.27 -16.30
N LEU A 220 -2.09 -12.40 -16.38
CA LEU A 220 -1.49 -13.72 -16.36
C LEU A 220 -1.30 -14.20 -17.80
N GLN A 221 -0.07 -14.55 -18.16
CA GLN A 221 0.21 -15.26 -19.40
C GLN A 221 0.09 -16.75 -19.13
N LEU A 222 -0.86 -17.42 -19.77
CA LEU A 222 -1.12 -18.83 -19.58
C LEU A 222 -0.61 -19.66 -20.75
N GLY A 223 0.10 -20.74 -20.45
CA GLY A 223 0.38 -21.85 -21.35
C GLY A 223 -0.73 -22.87 -21.31
N ILE A 224 -1.24 -23.25 -22.47
CA ILE A 224 -2.27 -24.28 -22.62
C ILE A 224 -1.64 -25.54 -23.21
N PRO A 225 -1.86 -26.74 -22.63
CA PRO A 225 -1.34 -27.97 -23.18
C PRO A 225 -2.09 -28.37 -24.46
N GLY A 226 -1.45 -29.21 -25.27
CA GLY A 226 -2.04 -29.82 -26.47
C GLY A 226 -1.46 -29.31 -27.78
N GLU A 227 -2.18 -29.57 -28.87
CA GLU A 227 -1.75 -29.15 -30.21
C GLU A 227 -1.79 -27.63 -30.35
N ALA A 228 -0.67 -27.09 -30.81
CA ALA A 228 -0.43 -25.69 -31.12
C ALA A 228 -1.27 -25.25 -32.34
N THR A 229 -2.54 -24.91 -32.09
CA THR A 229 -3.45 -24.42 -33.13
C THR A 229 -4.24 -23.21 -32.64
N SER A 230 -4.62 -22.32 -33.56
CA SER A 230 -5.47 -21.16 -33.27
C SER A 230 -6.82 -21.59 -32.69
N THR A 231 -7.38 -22.71 -33.14
CA THR A 231 -8.62 -23.28 -32.60
C THR A 231 -8.51 -23.64 -31.11
N THR A 232 -7.38 -24.21 -30.68
CA THR A 232 -7.13 -24.55 -29.27
C THR A 232 -7.17 -23.29 -28.39
N VAL A 233 -6.43 -22.25 -28.79
CA VAL A 233 -6.36 -20.97 -28.07
C VAL A 233 -7.72 -20.28 -28.01
N LEU A 234 -8.41 -20.14 -29.15
CA LEU A 234 -9.72 -19.48 -29.22
C LEU A 234 -10.80 -20.23 -28.44
N ARG A 235 -10.72 -21.55 -28.33
CA ARG A 235 -11.60 -22.34 -27.45
C ARG A 235 -11.32 -22.05 -25.98
N ALA A 236 -10.06 -22.00 -25.58
CA ALA A 236 -9.66 -21.70 -24.21
C ALA A 236 -10.09 -20.28 -23.80
N VAL A 237 -9.86 -19.28 -24.66
CA VAL A 237 -10.32 -17.89 -24.47
C VAL A 237 -11.82 -17.85 -24.22
N ARG A 238 -12.63 -18.48 -25.09
CA ARG A 238 -14.09 -18.53 -24.93
C ARG A 238 -14.53 -19.25 -23.66
N GLN A 239 -13.75 -20.23 -23.18
CA GLN A 239 -14.04 -20.92 -21.93
C GLN A 239 -13.75 -20.03 -20.72
N LEU A 240 -12.63 -19.30 -20.71
CA LEU A 240 -12.27 -18.37 -19.64
C LEU A 240 -13.26 -17.20 -19.56
N GLN A 241 -13.72 -16.67 -20.69
CA GLN A 241 -14.70 -15.58 -20.73
C GLN A 241 -16.07 -15.93 -20.13
N LYS A 242 -16.36 -17.21 -19.83
CA LYS A 242 -17.60 -17.61 -19.15
C LYS A 242 -17.58 -17.32 -17.64
N TYR A 243 -16.42 -17.06 -17.06
CA TYR A 243 -16.30 -16.78 -15.64
C TYR A 243 -16.55 -15.29 -15.37
N PRO A 244 -17.49 -14.92 -14.47
CA PRO A 244 -17.77 -13.52 -14.14
C PRO A 244 -16.60 -12.79 -13.47
N GLU A 245 -15.58 -13.51 -13.02
CA GLU A 245 -14.32 -12.99 -12.47
C GLU A 245 -13.32 -12.57 -13.54
N THR A 246 -13.50 -13.00 -14.79
CA THR A 246 -12.62 -12.64 -15.91
C THR A 246 -12.92 -11.21 -16.37
N ILE A 247 -11.92 -10.33 -16.27
CA ILE A 247 -11.98 -8.97 -16.84
C ILE A 247 -11.81 -9.08 -18.35
N TYR A 248 -10.77 -9.79 -18.80
CA TYR A 248 -10.60 -10.17 -20.19
C TYR A 248 -9.76 -11.45 -20.32
N ALA A 249 -9.94 -12.13 -21.43
CA ALA A 249 -9.07 -13.21 -21.88
C ALA A 249 -8.94 -13.11 -23.40
N GLU A 250 -7.73 -13.22 -23.91
CA GLU A 250 -7.42 -13.05 -25.34
C GLU A 250 -6.18 -13.85 -25.76
N PRO A 251 -6.01 -14.20 -27.04
CA PRO A 251 -4.77 -14.79 -27.53
C PRO A 251 -3.56 -13.90 -27.23
N ASN A 252 -2.39 -14.49 -27.03
CA ASN A 252 -1.15 -13.73 -27.00
C ASN A 252 -0.74 -13.43 -28.45
N PHE A 253 -1.17 -12.27 -28.96
CA PHE A 253 -0.90 -11.84 -30.33
C PHE A 253 0.57 -11.49 -30.51
N VAL A 254 1.08 -11.75 -31.72
CA VAL A 254 2.43 -11.35 -32.13
C VAL A 254 2.26 -10.24 -33.15
N ASP A 255 2.55 -9.01 -32.73
CA ASP A 255 2.64 -7.89 -33.65
C ASP A 255 3.97 -7.98 -34.40
N GLU A 256 3.91 -7.84 -35.72
CA GLU A 256 5.10 -7.56 -36.51
C GLU A 256 5.43 -6.09 -36.24
N VAL A 257 6.57 -5.86 -35.57
CA VAL A 257 7.15 -4.51 -35.56
C VAL A 257 7.53 -4.24 -37.01
N ASP A 258 6.76 -3.37 -37.68
CA ASP A 258 7.12 -2.89 -39.01
C ASP A 258 8.58 -2.47 -38.94
N GLU A 259 9.44 -3.11 -39.74
CA GLU A 259 10.84 -2.67 -39.86
C GLU A 259 10.79 -1.19 -40.21
N LEU A 260 11.26 -0.35 -39.27
CA LEU A 260 11.39 1.06 -39.54
C LEU A 260 12.22 1.17 -40.83
N PRO A 261 11.75 1.94 -41.84
CA PRO A 261 12.47 2.05 -43.10
C PRO A 261 13.91 2.45 -42.78
N GLY A 262 14.86 1.59 -43.15
CA GLY A 262 16.26 1.82 -42.85
C GLY A 262 16.70 3.18 -43.41
N ASP A 263 17.20 4.04 -42.52
CA ASP A 263 17.85 5.30 -42.87
C ASP A 263 19.10 5.08 -43.74
#